data_AF-I1I8U2-F1
#
_entry.id   AF-I1I8U2-F1
#
_cell.length_a   1.000
_cell.length_b   1.000
_cell.length_c   1.000
_cell.angle_alpha   90.00
_cell.angle_beta   90.00
_cell.angle_gamma   90.00
#
_symmetry.space_group_name_H-M   'P 1'
#
loop_
_entity.id
_entity.type
_entity.pdbx_description
1 polymer ?
#
loop_
_entity_poly.entity_id
_entity_poly.type
_entity_poly.pdbx_seq_one_letter_code
_entity_poly.pdbx_strand_id
1 'polypeptide(L)'
;MAVPQVDKKLLGELEVMGFPAVRSVRALHYSGNSSLESAINWLLEHESGPDIDQLPLVPREISIECGDSSNEVRNSAQGIRAHAQERESEEQTATGNQKETSRVERGANAAEDEEDDRKKILALYKSKRDEEERARGKIRNQLQEDKRERIRAAKDATEAKQTLEENQRKRMMESRKADQEEERRARERVRQRIHDDKAERRRGLGLPQENTVASAPLVPPTKIKSIEPAVTSEQLRDYLRTLKKNHKDDNARVTRAFQILLKIIANIVKNPEEEKFRRIRLSNPVFKDRVGNLQGSIEFLELCGFQKLRNNSYLVMPRGKVDMGLLNAAGVEIASAMQNPYFGLLSK
;
A
#
# COMPACT_ATOMS: atom_id res chain seq x y z
N MET A 1 7.29 35.53 21.93
CA MET A 1 6.49 34.58 21.13
C MET A 1 6.29 35.23 19.77
N ALA A 2 6.90 34.67 18.72
CA ALA A 2 6.77 35.22 17.38
C ALA A 2 5.40 34.81 16.81
N VAL A 3 4.58 35.78 16.45
CA VAL A 3 3.28 35.54 15.82
C VAL A 3 3.54 35.27 14.33
N PRO A 4 3.10 34.13 13.78
CA PRO A 4 3.26 33.85 12.35
C PRO A 4 2.50 34.90 11.53
N GLN A 5 3.14 35.40 10.47
CA GLN A 5 2.54 36.40 9.58
C GLN A 5 1.54 35.70 8.64
N VAL A 6 0.25 35.94 8.86
CA VAL A 6 -0.86 35.38 8.06
C VAL A 6 -1.66 36.48 7.38
N ASP A 7 -2.33 36.16 6.28
CA ASP A 7 -3.20 37.12 5.59
C ASP A 7 -4.43 37.45 6.45
N LYS A 8 -4.58 38.75 6.78
CA LYS A 8 -5.67 39.26 7.62
C LYS A 8 -7.05 39.13 6.96
N LYS A 9 -7.14 39.12 5.62
CA LYS A 9 -8.41 38.98 4.90
C LYS A 9 -8.96 37.56 5.05
N LEU A 10 -8.14 36.56 4.74
CA LEU A 10 -8.51 35.15 4.88
C LEU A 10 -8.76 34.77 6.35
N LEU A 11 -8.00 35.36 7.28
CA LEU A 11 -8.25 35.18 8.71
C LEU A 11 -9.64 35.69 9.12
N GLY A 12 -10.02 36.89 8.66
CA GLY A 12 -11.35 37.46 8.94
C GLY A 12 -12.49 36.63 8.34
N GLU A 13 -12.31 36.08 7.13
CA GLU A 13 -13.31 35.19 6.51
C GLU A 13 -13.52 33.90 7.31
N LEU A 14 -12.44 33.30 7.83
CA LEU A 14 -12.54 32.11 8.69
C LEU A 14 -13.19 32.41 10.05
N GLU A 15 -12.94 33.59 10.61
CA GLU A 15 -13.61 34.05 11.85
C GLU A 15 -15.11 34.26 11.63
N VAL A 16 -15.50 34.84 10.48
CA VAL A 16 -16.91 35.00 10.09
C VAL A 16 -17.61 33.65 9.91
N MET A 17 -16.89 32.62 9.45
CA MET A 17 -17.40 31.24 9.34
C MET A 17 -17.46 30.51 10.70
N GLY A 18 -17.00 31.12 11.79
CA GLY A 18 -17.08 30.57 13.15
C GLY A 18 -15.87 29.73 13.57
N PHE A 19 -14.78 29.74 12.81
CA PHE A 19 -13.54 29.06 13.22
C PHE A 19 -12.75 29.92 14.22
N PRO A 20 -12.24 29.36 15.33
CA PRO A 20 -11.44 30.12 16.29
C PRO A 20 -10.15 30.67 15.67
N ALA A 21 -9.84 31.93 15.96
CA ALA A 21 -8.69 32.66 15.40
C ALA A 21 -7.37 31.89 15.50
N VAL A 22 -7.13 31.21 16.62
CA VAL A 22 -5.91 30.41 16.85
C VAL A 22 -5.77 29.27 15.84
N ARG A 23 -6.88 28.58 15.53
CA ARG A 23 -6.92 27.47 14.57
C ARG A 23 -6.77 28.00 13.15
N SER A 24 -7.44 29.10 12.83
CA SER A 24 -7.37 29.77 11.53
C SER A 24 -5.95 30.23 11.20
N VAL A 25 -5.23 30.84 12.16
CA VAL A 25 -3.83 31.24 12.01
C VAL A 25 -2.93 30.03 11.73
N ARG A 26 -3.13 28.93 12.46
CA ARG A 26 -2.35 27.70 12.25
C ARG A 26 -2.64 27.08 10.89
N ALA A 27 -3.90 27.03 10.49
CA ALA A 27 -4.32 26.52 9.19
C ALA A 27 -3.75 27.33 8.04
N LEU A 28 -3.81 28.66 8.12
CA LEU A 28 -3.23 29.57 7.13
C LEU A 28 -1.70 29.44 7.04
N HIS A 29 -1.04 29.20 8.18
CA HIS A 29 0.40 28.95 8.22
C HIS A 29 0.80 27.65 7.51
N TYR A 30 0.06 26.56 7.71
CA TYR A 30 0.36 25.27 7.06
C TYR A 30 -0.18 25.15 5.64
N SER A 31 -1.24 25.87 5.29
CA SER A 31 -1.78 25.97 3.92
C SER A 31 -1.02 26.96 3.04
N GLY A 32 -0.12 27.76 3.65
CA GLY A 32 0.74 28.72 2.95
C GLY A 32 -0.01 29.95 2.43
N ASN A 33 -1.08 30.39 3.10
CA ASN A 33 -1.94 31.52 2.69
C ASN A 33 -2.47 31.44 1.24
N SER A 34 -2.61 30.23 0.67
CA SER A 34 -2.91 30.03 -0.75
C SER A 34 -4.37 30.27 -1.15
N SER A 35 -5.32 29.91 -0.29
CA SER A 35 -6.77 30.12 -0.49
C SER A 35 -7.55 29.81 0.79
N LEU A 36 -8.77 30.36 0.91
CA LEU A 36 -9.68 30.07 2.01
C LEU A 36 -9.99 28.57 2.12
N GLU A 37 -10.30 27.94 0.98
CA GLU A 37 -10.66 26.52 0.89
C GLU A 37 -9.52 25.59 1.34
N SER A 38 -8.27 25.94 1.02
CA SER A 38 -7.10 25.17 1.46
C SER A 38 -6.90 25.25 2.97
N ALA A 39 -7.21 26.39 3.59
CA ALA A 39 -7.20 26.54 5.05
C ALA A 39 -8.34 25.73 5.71
N ILE A 40 -9.54 25.75 5.13
CA ILE A 40 -10.68 24.95 5.61
C ILE A 40 -10.38 23.45 5.49
N ASN A 41 -9.83 22.99 4.36
CA ASN A 41 -9.48 21.58 4.18
C ASN A 41 -8.44 21.13 5.22
N TRP A 42 -7.44 21.97 5.51
CA TRP A 42 -6.47 21.69 6.56
C TRP A 42 -7.12 21.60 7.96
N LEU A 43 -8.05 22.51 8.27
CA LEU A 43 -8.81 22.50 9.54
C LEU A 43 -9.63 21.22 9.70
N LEU A 44 -10.30 20.77 8.63
CA LEU A 44 -11.12 19.54 8.65
C LEU A 44 -10.27 18.28 8.81
N GLU A 45 -9.13 18.21 8.11
CA GLU A 45 -8.21 17.08 8.21
C GLU A 45 -7.58 16.96 9.61
N HIS A 46 -7.52 18.05 10.36
CA HIS A 46 -6.85 18.13 11.65
C HIS A 46 -7.78 18.46 12.82
N GLU A 47 -9.11 18.36 12.67
CA GLU A 47 -10.12 18.87 13.64
C GLU A 47 -10.03 18.28 15.07
N SER A 48 -9.44 17.09 15.23
CA SER A 48 -9.42 16.32 16.50
C SER A 48 -8.04 16.10 17.14
N GLY A 49 -6.98 16.70 16.60
CA GLY A 49 -5.65 16.69 17.21
C GLY A 49 -5.56 17.46 18.54
N PRO A 50 -4.93 16.92 19.59
CA PRO A 50 -4.76 17.60 20.89
C PRO A 50 -3.85 18.84 20.87
N ASP A 51 -3.25 19.15 19.72
CA ASP A 51 -2.27 20.22 19.53
C ASP A 51 -2.78 21.39 18.66
N ILE A 52 -4.02 21.34 18.16
CA ILE A 52 -4.57 22.35 17.22
C ILE A 52 -4.66 23.74 17.84
N ASP A 53 -4.93 23.81 19.15
CA ASP A 53 -5.13 25.06 19.87
C ASP A 53 -3.81 25.70 20.35
N GLN A 54 -2.66 25.12 20.01
CA GLN A 54 -1.36 25.70 20.33
C GLN A 54 -0.83 26.55 19.15
N LEU A 55 -0.41 27.79 19.45
CA LEU A 55 0.22 28.65 18.45
C LEU A 55 1.57 28.04 18.00
N PRO A 56 1.81 27.87 16.68
CA PRO A 56 3.09 27.37 16.20
C PRO A 56 4.22 28.37 16.48
N LEU A 57 5.34 27.89 17.03
CA LEU A 57 6.49 28.69 17.50
C LEU A 57 7.53 29.01 16.41
N VAL A 58 7.22 28.80 15.13
CA VAL A 58 8.20 28.92 14.04
C VAL A 58 7.75 29.99 13.04
N PRO A 59 8.51 31.09 12.87
CA PRO A 59 8.31 32.00 11.75
C PRO A 59 8.75 31.30 10.46
N ARG A 60 7.81 30.90 9.62
CA ARG A 60 8.08 30.73 8.18
C ARG A 60 7.74 32.05 7.51
N GLU A 61 8.75 32.74 6.98
CA GLU A 61 8.53 33.82 6.02
C GLU A 61 7.96 33.18 4.75
N ILE A 62 6.70 33.49 4.45
CA ILE A 62 6.03 33.10 3.20
C ILE A 62 5.52 34.40 2.59
N SER A 63 5.96 34.68 1.36
CA SER A 63 5.67 35.92 0.64
C SER A 63 4.18 36.22 0.59
N ILE A 64 3.79 37.31 1.23
CA ILE A 64 2.42 37.82 1.23
C ILE A 64 2.28 38.66 -0.04
N GLU A 65 1.80 38.05 -1.12
CA GLU A 65 1.28 38.81 -2.26
C GLU A 65 -0.12 39.36 -1.92
N CYS A 66 -0.13 40.36 -1.03
CA CYS A 66 -1.26 41.26 -0.91
C CYS A 66 -1.23 42.15 -2.15
N GLY A 67 -2.16 41.95 -3.07
CA GLY A 67 -2.37 42.87 -4.20
C GLY A 67 -2.72 44.26 -3.68
N ASP A 68 -1.72 45.13 -3.59
CA ASP A 68 -1.87 46.57 -3.47
C ASP A 68 -2.04 47.15 -4.88
N SER A 69 -3.25 47.01 -5.42
CA SER A 69 -3.66 47.71 -6.63
C SER A 69 -3.96 49.17 -6.30
N SER A 70 -2.92 49.99 -6.06
CA SER A 70 -3.11 51.44 -6.03
C SER A 70 -1.92 52.32 -6.42
N ASN A 71 -0.70 51.81 -6.63
CA ASN A 71 0.45 52.71 -6.92
C ASN A 71 1.21 52.53 -8.24
N GLU A 72 0.90 51.54 -9.09
CA GLU A 72 1.57 51.40 -10.39
C GLU A 72 0.91 52.16 -11.56
N VAL A 73 -0.37 52.54 -11.43
CA VAL A 73 -1.10 53.24 -12.50
C VAL A 73 -0.70 54.73 -12.62
N ARG A 74 0.06 55.28 -11.66
CA ARG A 74 0.45 56.70 -11.66
C ARG A 74 1.75 56.99 -12.41
N ASN A 75 2.70 56.04 -12.44
CA ASN A 75 4.03 56.28 -13.03
C ASN A 75 4.10 56.01 -14.54
N SER A 76 3.24 55.14 -15.10
CA SER A 76 3.19 54.92 -16.55
C SER A 76 2.39 56.00 -17.31
N ALA A 77 1.53 56.76 -16.63
CA ALA A 77 0.73 57.83 -17.22
C ALA A 77 1.46 59.20 -17.30
N GLN A 78 2.67 59.30 -16.74
CA GLN A 78 3.52 60.51 -16.81
C GLN A 78 4.59 60.41 -17.90
N GLY A 79 5.09 59.22 -18.23
CA GLY A 79 6.08 59.03 -19.32
C GLY A 79 5.52 59.25 -20.73
N ILE A 80 4.23 58.95 -20.95
CA ILE A 80 3.60 59.13 -22.27
C ILE A 80 3.25 60.60 -22.56
N ARG A 81 3.11 61.44 -21.51
CA ARG A 81 2.84 62.88 -21.66
C ARG A 81 4.08 63.71 -22.01
N ALA A 82 5.28 63.25 -21.65
CA ALA A 82 6.52 63.97 -21.94
C ALA A 82 6.96 63.85 -23.42
N HIS A 83 6.80 62.67 -24.03
CA HIS A 83 7.16 62.46 -25.44
C HIS A 83 6.15 63.04 -26.45
N ALA A 84 4.94 63.36 -26.01
CA ALA A 84 3.95 64.04 -26.84
C ALA A 84 4.22 65.55 -26.97
N GLN A 85 4.83 66.20 -25.97
CA GLN A 85 5.10 67.64 -25.99
C GLN A 85 6.42 68.03 -26.69
N GLU A 86 7.40 67.12 -26.80
CA GLU A 86 8.63 67.39 -27.57
C GLU A 86 8.40 67.40 -29.10
N ARG A 87 7.38 66.68 -29.59
CA ARG A 87 7.02 66.70 -31.02
C ARG A 87 6.26 67.95 -31.45
N GLU A 88 5.58 68.64 -30.53
CA GLU A 88 4.85 69.89 -30.85
C GLU A 88 5.75 71.12 -30.93
N SER A 89 6.98 71.08 -30.38
CA SER A 89 7.93 72.21 -30.41
C SER A 89 8.85 72.28 -31.62
N GLU A 90 8.96 71.21 -32.42
CA GLU A 90 9.88 71.17 -33.58
C GLU A 90 9.19 71.47 -34.93
N GLU A 91 7.86 71.61 -34.98
CA GLU A 91 7.11 71.86 -36.22
C GLU A 91 6.67 73.32 -36.43
N GLN A 92 7.37 74.29 -35.81
CA GLN A 92 7.06 75.73 -35.95
C GLN A 92 8.25 76.59 -36.38
N THR A 93 9.14 76.12 -37.26
CA THR A 93 10.04 77.03 -38.00
C THR A 93 10.41 76.48 -39.38
N ALA A 94 9.51 76.59 -40.36
CA ALA A 94 9.87 76.64 -41.78
C ALA A 94 8.68 77.12 -42.64
N THR A 95 8.73 78.38 -43.07
CA THR A 95 8.36 78.89 -44.43
C THR A 95 7.30 78.09 -45.22
N GLY A 96 6.14 78.64 -45.56
CA GLY A 96 5.98 79.82 -46.41
C GLY A 96 5.71 79.41 -47.87
N ASN A 97 4.44 79.48 -48.29
CA ASN A 97 3.91 79.41 -49.67
C ASN A 97 4.15 78.14 -50.53
N GLN A 98 3.12 77.29 -50.61
CA GLN A 98 2.44 76.90 -51.87
C GLN A 98 1.13 76.17 -51.52
N LYS A 99 -0.01 76.73 -51.96
CA LYS A 99 -1.37 76.30 -51.61
C LYS A 99 -1.99 75.46 -52.71
N GLU A 100 -2.75 74.46 -52.25
CA GLU A 100 -4.02 73.96 -52.80
C GLU A 100 -4.10 72.68 -53.65
N THR A 101 -3.00 72.01 -53.99
CA THR A 101 -3.05 70.61 -54.48
C THR A 101 -2.68 69.56 -53.41
N SER A 102 -1.96 69.96 -52.35
CA SER A 102 -1.34 69.05 -51.37
C SER A 102 -2.13 68.83 -50.05
N ARG A 103 -3.36 69.35 -49.94
CA ARG A 103 -4.20 69.22 -48.72
C ARG A 103 -5.14 68.02 -48.75
N VAL A 104 -5.62 67.66 -49.94
CA VAL A 104 -6.47 66.47 -50.14
C VAL A 104 -5.59 65.19 -50.13
N GLU A 105 -4.40 65.23 -50.73
CA GLU A 105 -3.44 64.12 -50.68
C GLU A 105 -2.87 63.89 -49.27
N ARG A 106 -2.57 64.94 -48.48
CA ARG A 106 -2.19 64.77 -47.06
C ARG A 106 -3.31 64.21 -46.19
N GLY A 107 -4.57 64.56 -46.48
CA GLY A 107 -5.72 63.99 -45.77
C GLY A 107 -6.02 62.54 -46.14
N ALA A 108 -5.78 62.15 -47.40
CA ALA A 108 -5.87 60.76 -47.85
C ALA A 108 -4.70 59.90 -47.31
N ASN A 109 -3.47 60.41 -47.38
CA ASN A 109 -2.29 59.73 -46.84
C ASN A 109 -2.37 59.57 -45.30
N ALA A 110 -2.83 60.58 -44.57
CA ALA A 110 -3.02 60.47 -43.12
C ALA A 110 -4.14 59.47 -42.72
N ALA A 111 -5.20 59.36 -43.53
CA ALA A 111 -6.25 58.37 -43.30
C ALA A 111 -5.79 56.94 -43.62
N GLU A 112 -4.92 56.76 -44.62
CA GLU A 112 -4.26 55.49 -44.93
C GLU A 112 -3.25 55.10 -43.84
N ASP A 113 -2.46 56.05 -43.34
CA ASP A 113 -1.51 55.86 -42.23
C ASP A 113 -2.24 55.44 -40.93
N GLU A 114 -3.40 56.03 -40.63
CA GLU A 114 -4.24 55.64 -39.49
C GLU A 114 -4.80 54.22 -39.62
N GLU A 115 -5.14 53.77 -40.83
CA GLU A 115 -5.64 52.41 -41.08
C GLU A 115 -4.52 51.37 -40.95
N ASP A 116 -3.32 51.71 -41.39
CA ASP A 116 -2.12 50.87 -41.25
C ASP A 116 -1.66 50.76 -39.80
N ASP A 117 -1.75 51.84 -39.01
CA ASP A 117 -1.52 51.81 -37.57
C ASP A 117 -2.55 50.92 -36.84
N ARG A 118 -3.83 50.98 -37.21
CA ARG A 118 -4.87 50.08 -36.69
C ARG A 118 -4.59 48.62 -37.03
N LYS A 119 -4.19 48.32 -38.27
CA LYS A 119 -3.79 46.97 -38.71
C LYS A 119 -2.57 46.47 -37.92
N LYS A 120 -1.58 47.33 -37.68
CA LYS A 120 -0.38 47.00 -36.90
C LYS A 120 -0.70 46.72 -35.44
N ILE A 121 -1.57 47.51 -34.82
CA ILE A 121 -2.07 47.26 -33.45
C ILE A 121 -2.81 45.92 -33.37
N LEU A 122 -3.71 45.64 -34.32
CA LEU A 122 -4.43 44.36 -34.37
C LEU A 122 -3.49 43.17 -34.60
N ALA A 123 -2.47 43.32 -35.45
CA ALA A 123 -1.46 42.30 -35.69
C ALA A 123 -0.63 42.03 -34.42
N LEU A 124 -0.25 43.07 -33.67
CA LEU A 124 0.44 42.93 -32.38
C LEU A 124 -0.43 42.20 -31.34
N TYR A 125 -1.72 42.55 -31.23
CA TYR A 125 -2.65 41.84 -30.33
C TYR A 125 -2.81 40.36 -30.70
N LYS A 126 -2.87 40.04 -32.00
CA LYS A 126 -2.96 38.67 -32.48
C LYS A 126 -1.67 37.89 -32.21
N SER A 127 -0.51 38.49 -32.48
CA SER A 127 0.80 37.88 -32.18
C SER A 127 0.97 37.61 -30.68
N LYS A 128 0.60 38.57 -29.83
CA LYS A 128 0.65 38.43 -28.37
C LYS A 128 -0.25 37.30 -27.86
N ARG A 129 -1.46 37.18 -28.40
CA ARG A 129 -2.38 36.08 -28.07
C ARG A 129 -1.83 34.73 -28.50
N ASP A 130 -1.25 34.63 -29.69
CA ASP A 130 -0.63 33.39 -30.18
C ASP A 130 0.62 33.02 -29.37
N GLU A 131 1.42 33.99 -28.93
CA GLU A 131 2.55 33.78 -28.02
C GLU A 131 2.12 33.30 -26.64
N GLU A 132 1.07 33.90 -26.06
CA GLU A 132 0.48 33.45 -24.80
C GLU A 132 -0.08 32.02 -24.92
N GLU A 133 -0.75 31.67 -26.02
CA GLU A 133 -1.23 30.31 -26.26
C GLU A 133 -0.08 29.31 -26.43
N ARG A 134 1.01 29.70 -27.13
CA ARG A 134 2.22 28.88 -27.21
C ARG A 134 2.88 28.70 -25.84
N ALA A 135 2.95 29.76 -25.03
CA ALA A 135 3.49 29.69 -23.67
C ALA A 135 2.65 28.77 -22.78
N ARG A 136 1.31 28.91 -22.82
CA ARG A 136 0.38 27.99 -22.12
C ARG A 136 0.52 26.55 -22.60
N GLY A 137 0.70 26.35 -23.91
CA GLY A 137 0.96 25.04 -24.50
C GLY A 137 2.24 24.38 -23.98
N LYS A 138 3.33 25.16 -23.86
CA LYS A 138 4.60 24.68 -23.26
C LYS A 138 4.42 24.28 -21.80
N ILE A 139 3.75 25.11 -20.99
CA ILE A 139 3.49 24.81 -19.57
C ILE A 139 2.65 23.53 -19.43
N ARG A 140 1.61 23.36 -20.26
CA ARG A 140 0.78 22.15 -20.26
C ARG A 140 1.57 20.90 -20.62
N ASN A 141 2.43 20.98 -21.63
CA ASN A 141 3.28 19.87 -22.03
C ASN A 141 4.29 19.52 -20.93
N GLN A 142 4.94 20.52 -20.33
CA GLN A 142 5.85 20.35 -19.20
C GLN A 142 5.17 19.64 -18.02
N LEU A 143 3.97 20.09 -17.62
CA LEU A 143 3.19 19.44 -16.56
C LEU A 143 2.83 17.98 -16.90
N GLN A 144 2.58 17.68 -18.17
CA GLN A 144 2.28 16.32 -18.61
C GLN A 144 3.52 15.42 -18.57
N GLU A 145 4.69 15.95 -18.94
CA GLU A 145 5.98 15.27 -18.83
C GLU A 145 6.37 15.03 -17.38
N ASP A 146 6.33 16.06 -16.53
CA ASP A 146 6.60 15.95 -15.10
C ASP A 146 5.66 14.92 -14.43
N LYS A 147 4.37 14.90 -14.82
CA LYS A 147 3.43 13.88 -14.32
C LYS A 147 3.82 12.47 -14.77
N ARG A 148 4.25 12.29 -16.02
CA ARG A 148 4.72 10.99 -16.55
C ARG A 148 6.01 10.54 -15.86
N GLU A 149 6.93 11.47 -15.61
CA GLU A 149 8.18 11.20 -14.89
C GLU A 149 7.92 10.81 -13.44
N ARG A 150 7.02 11.52 -12.74
CA ARG A 150 6.61 11.15 -11.37
C ARG A 150 6.02 9.75 -11.32
N ILE A 151 5.19 9.35 -12.29
CA ILE A 151 4.63 8.00 -12.36
C ILE A 151 5.73 6.97 -12.61
N ARG A 152 6.68 7.26 -13.50
CA ARG A 152 7.83 6.38 -13.77
C ARG A 152 8.71 6.22 -12.53
N ALA A 153 9.12 7.32 -11.92
CA ALA A 153 9.92 7.33 -10.70
C ALA A 153 9.22 6.60 -9.54
N ALA A 154 7.90 6.77 -9.38
CA ALA A 154 7.13 6.03 -8.39
C ALA A 154 7.14 4.51 -8.67
N LYS A 155 6.97 4.11 -9.93
CA LYS A 155 7.04 2.70 -10.34
C LYS A 155 8.43 2.11 -10.09
N ASP A 156 9.48 2.81 -10.53
CA ASP A 156 10.87 2.38 -10.36
C ASP A 156 11.25 2.29 -8.86
N ALA A 157 10.75 3.21 -8.02
CA ALA A 157 10.94 3.14 -6.58
C ALA A 157 10.24 1.93 -5.95
N THR A 158 9.04 1.57 -6.40
CA THR A 158 8.36 0.35 -5.93
C THR A 158 9.08 -0.93 -6.37
N GLU A 159 9.60 -0.95 -7.59
CA GLU A 159 10.35 -2.09 -8.14
C GLU A 159 11.71 -2.24 -7.44
N ALA A 160 12.42 -1.14 -7.19
CA ALA A 160 13.65 -1.12 -6.39
C ALA A 160 13.40 -1.62 -4.96
N LYS A 161 12.26 -1.29 -4.35
CA LYS A 161 11.88 -1.80 -3.03
C LYS A 161 11.62 -3.31 -3.05
N GLN A 162 10.89 -3.80 -4.04
CA GLN A 162 10.60 -5.23 -4.20
C GLN A 162 11.88 -6.04 -4.44
N THR A 163 12.78 -5.55 -5.29
CA THR A 163 14.06 -6.23 -5.56
C THR A 163 14.98 -6.23 -4.34
N LEU A 164 15.03 -5.15 -3.55
CA LEU A 164 15.77 -5.11 -2.30
C LEU A 164 15.20 -6.10 -1.28
N GLU A 165 13.87 -6.18 -1.15
CA GLU A 165 13.17 -7.12 -0.26
C GLU A 165 13.40 -8.58 -0.69
N GLU A 166 13.33 -8.87 -1.99
CA GLU A 166 13.63 -10.19 -2.54
C GLU A 166 15.09 -10.59 -2.28
N ASN A 167 16.03 -9.67 -2.47
CA ASN A 167 17.44 -9.89 -2.17
C ASN A 167 17.67 -10.15 -0.67
N GLN A 168 17.01 -9.40 0.22
CA GLN A 168 17.05 -9.67 1.66
C GLN A 168 16.49 -11.05 2.00
N ARG A 169 15.34 -11.41 1.41
CA ARG A 169 14.71 -12.72 1.61
C ARG A 169 15.59 -13.85 1.09
N LYS A 170 16.24 -13.66 -0.06
CA LYS A 170 17.18 -14.62 -0.63
C LYS A 170 18.39 -14.84 0.29
N ARG A 171 18.99 -13.77 0.80
CA ARG A 171 20.08 -13.85 1.79
C ARG A 171 19.66 -14.59 3.06
N MET A 172 18.46 -14.31 3.57
CA MET A 172 17.89 -15.01 4.74
C MET A 172 17.68 -16.51 4.47
N MET A 173 17.16 -16.86 3.29
CA MET A 173 16.96 -18.26 2.91
C MET A 173 18.28 -19.00 2.70
N GLU A 174 19.26 -18.36 2.07
CA GLU A 174 20.60 -18.92 1.88
C GLU A 174 21.32 -19.12 3.22
N SER A 175 21.23 -18.17 4.15
CA SER A 175 21.73 -18.33 5.52
C SER A 175 21.08 -19.51 6.21
N ARG A 176 19.74 -19.61 6.21
CA ARG A 176 19.03 -20.74 6.82
C ARG A 176 19.42 -22.09 6.21
N LYS A 177 19.63 -22.13 4.88
CA LYS A 177 20.06 -23.34 4.18
C LYS A 177 21.50 -23.71 4.53
N ALA A 178 22.38 -22.72 4.67
CA ALA A 178 23.76 -22.93 5.11
C ALA A 178 23.79 -23.45 6.56
N ASP A 179 23.03 -22.85 7.47
CA ASP A 179 22.92 -23.28 8.87
C ASP A 179 22.38 -24.71 8.96
N GLN A 180 21.34 -25.03 8.18
CA GLN A 180 20.76 -26.37 8.14
C GLN A 180 21.74 -27.42 7.58
N GLU A 181 22.50 -27.07 6.55
CA GLU A 181 23.51 -27.94 5.95
C GLU A 181 24.72 -28.13 6.90
N GLU A 182 25.13 -27.08 7.61
CA GLU A 182 26.14 -27.17 8.64
C GLU A 182 25.69 -28.04 9.82
N GLU A 183 24.43 -27.87 10.26
CA GLU A 183 23.83 -28.72 11.29
C GLU A 183 23.75 -30.18 10.83
N ARG A 184 23.39 -30.44 9.56
CA ARG A 184 23.39 -31.80 8.99
C ARG A 184 24.80 -32.40 9.02
N ARG A 185 25.81 -31.66 8.59
CA ARG A 185 27.21 -32.09 8.65
C ARG A 185 27.69 -32.30 10.09
N ALA A 186 27.27 -31.47 11.04
CA ALA A 186 27.58 -31.64 12.45
C ALA A 186 26.94 -32.91 13.01
N ARG A 187 25.66 -33.16 12.70
CA ARG A 187 24.93 -34.38 13.08
C ARG A 187 25.58 -35.63 12.48
N GLU A 188 26.02 -35.58 11.22
CA GLU A 188 26.74 -36.68 10.57
C GLU A 188 28.09 -36.97 11.25
N ARG A 189 28.87 -35.93 11.59
CA ARG A 189 30.11 -36.08 12.37
C ARG A 189 29.88 -36.73 13.74
N VAL A 190 28.81 -36.33 14.45
CA VAL A 190 28.45 -36.94 15.74
C VAL A 190 28.03 -38.40 15.54
N ARG A 191 27.25 -38.72 14.50
CA ARG A 191 26.83 -40.08 14.20
C ARG A 191 28.02 -40.99 13.88
N GLN A 192 28.99 -40.50 13.12
CA GLN A 192 30.25 -41.22 12.85
C GLN A 192 31.03 -41.47 14.14
N ARG A 193 31.22 -40.45 14.97
CA ARG A 193 31.89 -40.62 16.29
C ARG A 193 31.19 -41.66 17.17
N ILE A 194 29.86 -41.65 17.23
CA ILE A 194 29.11 -42.66 18.00
C ILE A 194 29.29 -44.06 17.40
N HIS A 195 29.27 -44.18 16.08
CA HIS A 195 29.50 -45.46 15.39
C HIS A 195 30.90 -46.01 15.68
N ASP A 196 31.92 -45.16 15.62
CA ASP A 196 33.31 -45.54 15.84
C ASP A 196 33.57 -45.88 17.32
N ASP A 197 33.06 -45.08 18.27
CA ASP A 197 33.11 -45.39 19.70
C ASP A 197 32.36 -46.68 20.04
N LYS A 198 31.20 -46.91 19.41
CA LYS A 198 30.46 -48.19 19.54
C LYS A 198 31.26 -49.36 18.97
N ALA A 199 31.94 -49.18 17.83
CA ALA A 199 32.79 -50.20 17.23
C ALA A 199 34.06 -50.48 18.05
N GLU A 200 34.66 -49.46 18.66
CA GLU A 200 35.82 -49.57 19.53
C GLU A 200 35.48 -50.24 20.85
N ARG A 201 34.35 -49.88 21.50
CA ARG A 201 33.83 -50.61 22.66
C ARG A 201 33.49 -52.07 22.33
N ARG A 202 32.94 -52.33 21.13
CA ARG A 202 32.67 -53.70 20.66
C ARG A 202 33.96 -54.50 20.41
N ARG A 203 35.02 -53.87 19.91
CA ARG A 203 36.36 -54.48 19.77
C ARG A 203 37.02 -54.74 21.13
N GLY A 204 36.92 -53.80 22.07
CA GLY A 204 37.44 -53.96 23.44
C GLY A 204 36.73 -55.05 24.26
N LEU A 205 35.46 -55.33 23.95
CA LEU A 205 34.69 -56.42 24.55
C LEU A 205 34.83 -57.78 23.82
N GLY A 206 35.62 -57.85 22.74
CA GLY A 206 35.96 -59.12 22.08
C GLY A 206 34.82 -59.82 21.30
N LEU A 207 33.74 -59.11 20.91
CA LEU A 207 32.65 -59.71 20.12
C LEU A 207 32.99 -59.81 18.62
N PRO A 208 32.77 -60.97 17.95
CA PRO A 208 33.00 -61.12 16.51
C PRO A 208 32.07 -60.23 15.66
N GLN A 209 32.53 -59.84 14.47
CA GLN A 209 31.72 -59.16 13.44
C GLN A 209 30.60 -60.09 12.97
N GLU A 210 29.34 -59.68 13.13
CA GLU A 210 28.23 -60.32 12.43
C GLU A 210 28.22 -59.85 10.98
N ASN A 211 28.59 -60.78 10.09
CA ASN A 211 28.04 -60.83 8.75
C ASN A 211 26.62 -61.39 8.87
N THR A 212 25.60 -60.61 8.50
CA THR A 212 24.21 -61.05 8.54
C THR A 212 23.94 -62.06 7.42
N VAL A 213 24.19 -63.35 7.69
CA VAL A 213 23.51 -64.47 7.04
C VAL A 213 23.21 -65.53 8.09
N ALA A 214 22.11 -65.39 8.82
CA ALA A 214 21.38 -66.52 9.39
C ALA A 214 20.09 -66.05 10.08
N SER A 215 18.99 -66.53 9.50
CA SER A 215 17.70 -66.81 10.11
C SER A 215 17.76 -67.01 11.64
N ALA A 216 17.10 -66.10 12.37
CA ALA A 216 16.60 -66.39 13.71
C ALA A 216 15.08 -66.63 13.61
N PRO A 217 14.51 -67.56 14.40
CA PRO A 217 13.15 -68.06 14.20
C PRO A 217 12.09 -66.96 14.33
N LEU A 218 11.10 -67.00 13.43
CA LEU A 218 9.86 -66.25 13.54
C LEU A 218 9.20 -66.55 14.90
N VAL A 219 9.31 -65.60 15.82
CA VAL A 219 8.29 -65.40 16.85
C VAL A 219 7.25 -64.48 16.20
N PRO A 220 6.01 -64.93 15.96
CA PRO A 220 5.00 -64.05 15.39
C PRO A 220 4.75 -62.91 16.39
N PRO A 221 4.84 -61.63 15.99
CA PRO A 221 4.39 -60.56 16.86
C PRO A 221 2.88 -60.72 17.00
N THR A 222 2.49 -61.17 18.18
CA THR A 222 1.12 -61.14 18.69
C THR A 222 0.58 -59.74 18.44
N LYS A 223 -0.40 -59.65 17.55
CA LYS A 223 -1.19 -58.45 17.28
C LYS A 223 -1.80 -57.97 18.59
N ILE A 224 -1.16 -57.02 19.25
CA ILE A 224 -1.83 -56.14 20.20
C ILE A 224 -2.67 -55.21 19.32
N LYS A 225 -3.92 -55.62 19.08
CA LYS A 225 -4.96 -54.70 18.61
C LYS A 225 -5.18 -53.70 19.74
N SER A 226 -4.50 -52.57 19.69
CA SER A 226 -4.89 -51.38 20.43
C SER A 226 -6.23 -50.92 19.85
N ILE A 227 -7.31 -51.34 20.51
CA ILE A 227 -8.65 -50.82 20.29
C ILE A 227 -8.71 -49.50 21.04
N GLU A 228 -8.30 -48.42 20.39
CA GLU A 228 -8.76 -47.06 20.70
C GLU A 228 -9.45 -46.56 19.43
N PRO A 229 -10.59 -45.84 19.51
CA PRO A 229 -11.30 -45.35 18.34
C PRO A 229 -10.52 -44.16 17.78
N ALA A 230 -9.37 -44.44 17.19
CA ALA A 230 -8.56 -43.49 16.45
C ALA A 230 -9.37 -43.10 15.23
N VAL A 231 -9.76 -41.82 15.16
CA VAL A 231 -10.40 -41.23 13.99
C VAL A 231 -9.56 -41.63 12.78
N THR A 232 -10.09 -42.53 11.95
CA THR A 232 -9.32 -43.06 10.82
C THR A 232 -9.23 -41.99 9.73
N SER A 233 -8.15 -42.01 8.94
CA SER A 233 -8.01 -41.11 7.77
C SER A 233 -9.25 -41.14 6.86
N GLU A 234 -9.93 -42.29 6.82
CA GLU A 234 -11.19 -42.50 6.10
C GLU A 234 -12.35 -41.65 6.67
N GLN A 235 -12.47 -41.54 7.99
CA GLN A 235 -13.48 -40.67 8.60
C GLN A 235 -13.23 -39.21 8.19
N LEU A 236 -11.99 -38.73 8.26
CA LEU A 236 -11.65 -37.37 7.81
C LEU A 236 -12.03 -37.15 6.34
N ARG A 237 -11.77 -38.14 5.47
CA ARG A 237 -12.16 -38.08 4.05
C ARG A 237 -13.66 -38.04 3.84
N ASP A 238 -14.42 -38.84 4.59
CA ASP A 238 -15.87 -38.90 4.45
C ASP A 238 -16.56 -37.65 4.97
N TYR A 239 -16.03 -36.99 6.00
CA TYR A 239 -16.48 -35.67 6.42
C TYR A 239 -16.18 -34.60 5.37
N LEU A 240 -14.95 -34.56 4.84
CA LEU A 240 -14.59 -33.62 3.77
C LEU A 240 -15.42 -33.86 2.50
N ARG A 241 -15.76 -35.11 2.18
CA ARG A 241 -16.67 -35.47 1.09
C ARG A 241 -18.09 -34.99 1.35
N THR A 242 -18.62 -35.22 2.55
CA THR A 242 -19.96 -34.78 2.93
C THR A 242 -20.06 -33.26 2.88
N LEU A 243 -19.03 -32.55 3.35
CA LEU A 243 -18.93 -31.09 3.26
C LEU A 243 -18.99 -30.61 1.80
N LYS A 244 -18.21 -31.24 0.91
CA LYS A 244 -18.20 -30.91 -0.53
C LYS A 244 -19.52 -31.29 -1.22
N LYS A 245 -20.16 -32.37 -0.80
CA LYS A 245 -21.45 -32.86 -1.33
C LYS A 245 -22.62 -31.97 -0.91
N ASN A 246 -22.60 -31.44 0.31
CA ASN A 246 -23.66 -30.56 0.84
C ASN A 246 -23.58 -29.14 0.26
N HIS A 247 -22.41 -28.73 -0.25
CA HIS A 247 -22.16 -27.41 -0.81
C HIS A 247 -21.68 -27.49 -2.27
N LYS A 248 -22.30 -28.35 -3.09
CA LYS A 248 -21.95 -28.56 -4.51
C LYS A 248 -22.02 -27.27 -5.33
N ASP A 249 -22.99 -26.41 -5.04
CA ASP A 249 -23.23 -25.19 -5.81
C ASP A 249 -22.28 -24.04 -5.43
N ASP A 250 -21.52 -24.20 -4.33
CA ASP A 250 -20.73 -23.13 -3.72
C ASP A 250 -19.30 -23.58 -3.42
N ASN A 251 -18.66 -24.25 -4.40
CA ASN A 251 -17.31 -24.81 -4.27
C ASN A 251 -16.25 -23.75 -3.92
N ALA A 252 -16.44 -22.49 -4.32
CA ALA A 252 -15.57 -21.39 -3.94
C ALA A 252 -15.61 -21.13 -2.42
N ARG A 253 -16.78 -21.24 -1.80
CA ARG A 253 -16.96 -21.10 -0.35
C ARG A 253 -16.33 -22.27 0.40
N VAL A 254 -16.52 -23.49 -0.09
CA VAL A 254 -15.88 -24.70 0.45
C VAL A 254 -14.35 -24.60 0.39
N THR A 255 -13.81 -24.13 -0.73
CA THR A 255 -12.36 -23.94 -0.90
C THR A 255 -11.79 -22.93 0.11
N ARG A 256 -12.50 -21.81 0.35
CA ARG A 256 -12.11 -20.81 1.36
C ARG A 256 -12.16 -21.38 2.78
N ALA A 257 -13.13 -22.25 3.08
CA ALA A 257 -13.23 -22.93 4.37
C ALA A 257 -12.06 -23.88 4.59
N PHE A 258 -11.75 -24.73 3.60
CA PHE A 258 -10.60 -25.63 3.62
C PHE A 258 -9.28 -24.90 3.81
N GLN A 259 -9.09 -23.75 3.16
CA GLN A 259 -7.89 -22.91 3.38
C GLN A 259 -7.73 -22.48 4.85
N ILE A 260 -8.82 -22.11 5.52
CA ILE A 260 -8.76 -21.71 6.93
C ILE A 260 -8.54 -22.90 7.85
N LEU A 261 -9.24 -24.02 7.61
CA LEU A 261 -9.03 -25.26 8.36
C LEU A 261 -7.58 -25.72 8.27
N LEU A 262 -7.00 -25.69 7.06
CA LEU A 262 -5.59 -25.99 6.83
C LEU A 262 -4.68 -25.01 7.55
N LYS A 263 -4.99 -23.71 7.54
CA LYS A 263 -4.22 -22.67 8.27
C LYS A 263 -4.21 -22.93 9.77
N ILE A 264 -5.36 -23.28 10.35
CA ILE A 264 -5.50 -23.60 11.78
C ILE A 264 -4.64 -24.80 12.14
N ILE A 265 -4.80 -25.91 11.41
CA ILE A 265 -4.04 -27.14 11.64
C ILE A 265 -2.54 -26.89 11.46
N ALA A 266 -2.14 -26.21 10.39
CA ALA A 266 -0.73 -25.90 10.11
C ALA A 266 -0.09 -25.03 11.20
N ASN A 267 -0.83 -24.09 11.79
CA ASN A 267 -0.32 -23.27 12.89
C ASN A 267 -0.07 -24.12 14.15
N ILE A 268 -0.96 -25.08 14.45
CA ILE A 268 -0.82 -26.00 15.59
C ILE A 268 0.34 -26.96 15.38
N VAL A 269 0.46 -27.55 14.18
CA VAL A 269 1.56 -28.47 13.85
C VAL A 269 2.92 -27.76 13.95
N LYS A 270 3.00 -26.48 13.56
CA LYS A 270 4.23 -25.68 13.67
C LYS A 270 4.56 -25.30 15.12
N ASN A 271 3.55 -24.98 15.92
CA ASN A 271 3.72 -24.47 17.29
C ASN A 271 2.71 -25.16 18.24
N PRO A 272 2.93 -26.44 18.60
CA PRO A 272 1.95 -27.22 19.35
C PRO A 272 1.78 -26.73 20.79
N GLU A 273 2.82 -26.16 21.38
CA GLU A 273 2.78 -25.67 22.76
C GLU A 273 1.99 -24.37 22.91
N GLU A 274 1.82 -23.61 21.83
CA GLU A 274 1.29 -22.26 21.91
C GLU A 274 -0.24 -22.23 21.98
N GLU A 275 -0.79 -21.78 23.12
CA GLU A 275 -2.24 -21.79 23.39
C GLU A 275 -3.05 -20.88 22.48
N LYS A 276 -2.44 -19.81 21.95
CA LYS A 276 -3.12 -18.90 21.03
C LYS A 276 -3.57 -19.59 19.74
N PHE A 277 -2.85 -20.62 19.30
CA PHE A 277 -3.19 -21.39 18.09
C PHE A 277 -4.14 -22.55 18.39
N ARG A 278 -4.19 -22.99 19.64
CA ARG A 278 -5.10 -24.04 20.12
C ARG A 278 -6.47 -23.52 20.57
N ARG A 279 -6.69 -22.20 20.50
CA ARG A 279 -7.96 -21.55 20.85
C ARG A 279 -8.49 -20.71 19.69
N ILE A 280 -9.69 -21.04 19.23
CA ILE A 280 -10.38 -20.35 18.14
C ILE A 280 -11.63 -19.67 18.69
N ARG A 281 -11.80 -18.38 18.39
CA ARG A 281 -13.01 -17.61 18.77
C ARG A 281 -14.08 -17.76 17.69
N LEU A 282 -15.23 -18.34 18.04
CA LEU A 282 -16.35 -18.54 17.11
C LEU A 282 -17.00 -17.21 16.68
N SER A 283 -16.92 -16.18 17.52
CA SER A 283 -17.39 -14.82 17.22
C SER A 283 -16.52 -14.06 16.22
N ASN A 284 -15.32 -14.55 15.86
CA ASN A 284 -14.48 -13.86 14.88
C ASN A 284 -15.20 -13.87 13.51
N PRO A 285 -15.44 -12.71 12.87
CA PRO A 285 -16.21 -12.63 11.63
C PRO A 285 -15.61 -13.46 10.49
N VAL A 286 -14.28 -13.50 10.39
CA VAL A 286 -13.57 -14.28 9.34
C VAL A 286 -13.79 -15.77 9.53
N PHE A 287 -13.74 -16.24 10.79
CA PHE A 287 -14.00 -17.64 11.10
C PHE A 287 -15.48 -17.98 10.90
N LYS A 288 -16.39 -17.13 11.40
CA LYS A 288 -17.83 -17.33 11.31
C LYS A 288 -18.31 -17.42 9.86
N ASP A 289 -17.94 -16.47 9.00
CA ASP A 289 -18.41 -16.46 7.61
C ASP A 289 -17.91 -17.65 6.81
N ARG A 290 -16.65 -18.04 7.02
CA ARG A 290 -15.98 -19.03 6.17
C ARG A 290 -16.11 -20.46 6.69
N VAL A 291 -16.03 -20.67 8.00
CA VAL A 291 -16.01 -22.01 8.63
C VAL A 291 -17.22 -22.20 9.52
N GLY A 292 -17.59 -21.20 10.34
CA GLY A 292 -18.69 -21.33 11.31
C GLY A 292 -20.07 -21.48 10.68
N ASN A 293 -20.33 -20.83 9.54
CA ASN A 293 -21.60 -20.92 8.80
C ASN A 293 -21.65 -22.14 7.86
N LEU A 294 -20.57 -22.93 7.77
CA LEU A 294 -20.48 -24.07 6.87
C LEU A 294 -20.73 -25.36 7.66
N GLN A 295 -21.89 -25.97 7.42
CA GLN A 295 -22.33 -27.17 8.13
C GLN A 295 -21.31 -28.31 7.94
N GLY A 296 -20.88 -28.94 9.03
CA GLY A 296 -19.87 -29.99 9.04
C GLY A 296 -18.42 -29.52 9.27
N SER A 297 -18.13 -28.21 9.18
CA SER A 297 -16.76 -27.72 9.42
C SER A 297 -16.36 -27.74 10.89
N ILE A 298 -17.33 -27.50 11.78
CA ILE A 298 -17.09 -27.55 13.23
C ILE A 298 -16.94 -29.01 13.69
N GLU A 299 -17.74 -29.92 13.13
CA GLU A 299 -17.63 -31.37 13.38
C GLU A 299 -16.26 -31.89 12.95
N PHE A 300 -15.74 -31.44 11.81
CA PHE A 300 -14.38 -31.76 11.38
C PHE A 300 -13.31 -31.30 12.39
N LEU A 301 -13.46 -30.10 12.96
CA LEU A 301 -12.55 -29.62 14.01
C LEU A 301 -12.68 -30.47 15.29
N GLU A 302 -13.89 -30.88 15.65
CA GLU A 302 -14.12 -31.76 16.80
C GLU A 302 -13.42 -33.11 16.64
N LEU A 303 -13.46 -33.68 15.43
CA LEU A 303 -12.74 -34.91 15.08
C LEU A 303 -11.22 -34.75 15.16
N CYS A 304 -10.71 -33.57 14.80
CA CYS A 304 -9.28 -33.25 14.95
C CYS A 304 -8.85 -33.06 16.41
N GLY A 305 -9.79 -33.06 17.37
CA GLY A 305 -9.51 -32.95 18.80
C GLY A 305 -9.89 -31.61 19.44
N PHE A 306 -10.57 -30.71 18.72
CA PHE A 306 -11.12 -29.49 19.31
C PHE A 306 -12.36 -29.80 20.15
N GLN A 307 -12.57 -29.01 21.21
CA GLN A 307 -13.74 -29.10 22.07
C GLN A 307 -14.41 -27.73 22.15
N LYS A 308 -15.75 -27.71 22.05
CA LYS A 308 -16.55 -26.52 22.32
C LYS A 308 -16.51 -26.22 23.82
N LEU A 309 -16.18 -24.98 24.18
CA LEU A 309 -16.27 -24.52 25.55
C LEU A 309 -17.75 -24.35 25.97
N ARG A 310 -18.06 -24.37 27.27
CA ARG A 310 -19.44 -24.37 27.82
C ARG A 310 -20.39 -23.30 27.25
N ASN A 311 -19.85 -22.18 26.78
CA ASN A 311 -20.60 -21.07 26.21
C ASN A 311 -20.70 -21.09 24.68
N ASN A 312 -20.23 -22.15 24.03
CA ASN A 312 -20.14 -22.31 22.57
C ASN A 312 -19.53 -21.06 21.88
N SER A 313 -18.64 -20.34 22.57
CA SER A 313 -18.02 -19.11 22.07
C SER A 313 -16.57 -19.34 21.61
N TYR A 314 -15.94 -20.39 22.12
CA TYR A 314 -14.58 -20.79 21.80
C TYR A 314 -14.50 -22.29 21.51
N LEU A 315 -13.68 -22.65 20.52
CA LEU A 315 -13.18 -24.00 20.29
C LEU A 315 -11.75 -24.07 20.84
N VAL A 316 -11.48 -25.02 21.73
CA VAL A 316 -10.17 -25.19 22.38
C VAL A 316 -9.69 -26.62 22.18
N MET A 317 -8.41 -26.77 21.84
CA MET A 317 -7.72 -28.06 21.79
C MET A 317 -6.86 -28.26 23.05
N PRO A 318 -7.22 -29.18 23.95
CA PRO A 318 -6.42 -29.50 25.14
C PRO A 318 -5.05 -30.06 24.77
N ARG A 319 -4.04 -29.81 25.63
CA ARG A 319 -2.65 -30.30 25.41
C ARG A 319 -2.58 -31.82 25.23
N GLY A 320 -3.33 -32.57 26.04
CA GLY A 320 -3.36 -34.04 25.98
C GLY A 320 -4.12 -34.64 24.80
N LYS A 321 -4.76 -33.81 23.95
CA LYS A 321 -5.51 -34.25 22.77
C LYS A 321 -4.84 -33.84 21.45
N VAL A 322 -3.62 -33.30 21.50
CA VAL A 322 -2.86 -32.93 20.30
C VAL A 322 -2.21 -34.19 19.72
N ASP A 323 -2.88 -34.82 18.75
CA ASP A 323 -2.29 -35.91 17.97
C ASP A 323 -1.66 -35.34 16.69
N MET A 324 -0.33 -35.30 16.66
CA MET A 324 0.43 -34.79 15.51
C MET A 324 0.26 -35.67 14.28
N GLY A 325 0.06 -36.99 14.44
CA GLY A 325 -0.19 -37.90 13.33
C GLY A 325 -1.53 -37.60 12.66
N LEU A 326 -2.59 -37.47 13.48
CA LEU A 326 -3.93 -37.13 13.02
C LEU A 326 -3.98 -35.74 12.37
N LEU A 327 -3.34 -34.73 12.97
CA LEU A 327 -3.32 -33.36 12.42
C LEU A 327 -2.58 -33.29 11.09
N ASN A 328 -1.46 -34.01 10.93
CA ASN A 328 -0.77 -34.08 9.65
C ASN A 328 -1.60 -34.82 8.59
N ALA A 329 -2.25 -35.93 8.96
CA ALA A 329 -3.16 -36.64 8.06
C ALA A 329 -4.33 -35.75 7.62
N ALA A 330 -4.97 -35.04 8.57
CA ALA A 330 -6.03 -34.08 8.30
C ALA A 330 -5.58 -32.96 7.35
N GLY A 331 -4.36 -32.44 7.54
CA GLY A 331 -3.77 -31.44 6.64
C GLY A 331 -3.58 -31.96 5.21
N VAL A 332 -3.07 -33.18 5.06
CA VAL A 332 -2.88 -33.83 3.75
C VAL A 332 -4.21 -34.11 3.07
N GLU A 333 -5.23 -34.58 3.80
CA GLU A 333 -6.56 -34.85 3.24
C GLU A 333 -7.28 -33.56 2.83
N ILE A 334 -7.17 -32.48 3.61
CA ILE A 334 -7.71 -31.17 3.21
C ILE A 334 -7.02 -30.64 1.94
N ALA A 335 -5.68 -30.73 1.89
CA ALA A 335 -4.93 -30.30 0.72
C ALA A 335 -5.31 -31.12 -0.53
N SER A 336 -5.47 -32.43 -0.36
CA SER A 336 -5.96 -33.34 -1.40
C SER A 336 -7.39 -32.99 -1.84
N ALA A 337 -8.27 -32.60 -0.90
CA ALA A 337 -9.63 -32.19 -1.20
C ALA A 337 -9.74 -30.90 -2.01
N MET A 338 -8.78 -29.99 -1.80
CA MET A 338 -8.68 -28.75 -2.54
C MET A 338 -8.07 -28.94 -3.93
N GLN A 339 -7.01 -29.73 -4.05
CA GLN A 339 -6.30 -29.93 -5.33
C GLN A 339 -6.99 -30.92 -6.25
N ASN A 340 -7.72 -31.89 -5.70
CA ASN A 340 -8.37 -32.94 -6.49
C ASN A 340 -9.85 -32.59 -6.77
N PRO A 341 -10.22 -32.34 -8.04
CA PRO A 341 -11.61 -32.12 -8.43
C PRO A 341 -12.51 -33.32 -8.11
N TYR A 342 -11.97 -34.54 -8.18
CA TYR A 342 -12.68 -35.80 -7.95
C TYR A 342 -12.60 -36.30 -6.49
N PHE A 343 -12.18 -35.44 -5.56
CA PHE A 343 -12.12 -35.81 -4.15
C PHE A 343 -13.48 -36.32 -3.66
N GLY A 344 -13.53 -37.61 -3.31
CA GLY A 344 -14.75 -38.29 -2.86
C GLY A 344 -15.59 -38.99 -3.93
N LEU A 345 -15.15 -39.04 -5.20
CA LEU A 345 -15.82 -39.81 -6.26
C LEU A 345 -15.26 -41.23 -6.46
N LEU A 346 -14.09 -41.56 -5.89
CA LEU A 346 -13.34 -42.78 -6.20
C LEU A 346 -13.12 -43.75 -5.03
N SER A 347 -13.84 -43.62 -3.91
CA SER A 347 -13.81 -44.67 -2.88
C SER A 347 -14.92 -45.67 -3.15
N LYS A 348 -14.53 -46.93 -3.37
CA LYS A 348 -15.41 -48.11 -3.40
C LYS A 348 -16.17 -48.26 -2.08
#